data_AF-A0A1B7WSY4-F1
#
_entry.id   AF-A0A1B7WSY4-F1
#
_cell.length_a   1.000
_cell.length_b   1.000
_cell.length_c   1.000
_cell.angle_alpha   90.00
_cell.angle_beta   90.00
_cell.angle_gamma   90.00
#
_symmetry.space_group_name_H-M   'P 1'
#
loop_
_entity.id
_entity.type
_entity.pdbx_description
1 polymer ?
#
loop_
_entity_poly.entity_id
_entity_poly.type
_entity_poly.pdbx_seq_one_letter_code
_entity_poly.pdbx_strand_id
1 'polypeptide(L)'
;FLIGGTPRCGKSQLVMSFVISVMDRFTPEQVQFIIIDPKQVDFRIFENLAWVKEYKCFAEDAIEVLNDLLEESQDRYSKFAKVGARNLAEYQDMGYKMPRLVVIYDEYADHVGDKENKATLEKVLPRIAAIASAAGIHLVFSTQRPDKDVVTPLIRSNLPGRIALRTKTAADGAIIMGRECAANYLLGRGDLIYDSPEDGYVRLQSLFVGDINKVKEIVAGLSEKYPNKNIFSRTKIAEKIDREKVYNSNDIIARTKAAMTNKSRIGEGLLTVTQAQTEEEVLVVIRLALLEEQNHVLLVIKLWGNLSDYPPGNAKCLMEKYSNLLKDCIVEIEKQGFSKSNNWGFSVENI
;
A
#
# COMPACT_ATOMS: atom_id res chain seq x y z
N PHE A 1 -1.80 -12.82 -12.26
CA PHE A 1 -3.09 -12.82 -12.96
C PHE A 1 -3.34 -11.47 -13.58
N LEU A 2 -3.89 -11.46 -14.79
CA LEU A 2 -4.42 -10.29 -15.49
C LEU A 2 -5.93 -10.48 -15.68
N ILE A 3 -6.71 -9.56 -15.13
CA ILE A 3 -8.18 -9.57 -15.16
C ILE A 3 -8.66 -8.36 -15.95
N GLY A 4 -9.36 -8.58 -17.06
CA GLY A 4 -9.84 -7.49 -17.92
C GLY A 4 -11.32 -7.59 -18.23
N GLY A 5 -11.97 -6.45 -18.47
CA GLY A 5 -13.36 -6.41 -18.90
C GLY A 5 -13.83 -4.98 -19.10
N THR A 6 -15.11 -4.79 -19.39
CA THR A 6 -15.71 -3.45 -19.51
C THR A 6 -16.35 -3.01 -18.20
N PRO A 7 -16.64 -1.70 -18.00
CA PRO A 7 -17.39 -1.25 -16.84
C PRO A 7 -18.69 -2.04 -16.66
N ARG A 8 -19.02 -2.36 -15.39
CA ARG A 8 -20.20 -3.17 -15.01
C ARG A 8 -20.21 -4.62 -15.54
N CYS A 9 -19.07 -5.16 -15.98
CA CYS A 9 -18.97 -6.57 -16.37
C CYS A 9 -18.97 -7.55 -15.17
N GLY A 10 -18.75 -7.05 -13.94
CA GLY A 10 -18.60 -7.87 -12.73
C GLY A 10 -17.18 -7.95 -12.18
N LYS A 11 -16.22 -7.23 -12.76
CA LYS A 11 -14.80 -7.25 -12.36
C LYS A 11 -14.59 -7.02 -10.85
N SER A 12 -15.14 -5.95 -10.29
CA SER A 12 -14.96 -5.63 -8.87
C SER A 12 -15.51 -6.73 -7.95
N GLN A 13 -16.70 -7.27 -8.27
CA GLN A 13 -17.29 -8.39 -7.54
C GLN A 13 -16.46 -9.67 -7.65
N LEU A 14 -15.90 -9.97 -8.83
CA LEU A 14 -14.97 -11.09 -8.99
C LEU A 14 -13.75 -10.94 -8.07
N VAL A 15 -13.07 -9.79 -8.11
CA VAL A 15 -11.86 -9.55 -7.31
C VAL A 15 -12.18 -9.51 -5.81
N MET A 16 -13.28 -8.88 -5.39
CA MET A 16 -13.77 -8.94 -4.01
C MET A 16 -14.04 -10.37 -3.56
N SER A 17 -14.74 -11.16 -4.39
CA SER A 17 -15.05 -12.56 -4.07
C SER A 17 -13.77 -13.38 -3.92
N PHE A 18 -12.75 -13.10 -4.73
CA PHE A 18 -11.43 -13.71 -4.61
C PHE A 18 -10.77 -13.36 -3.27
N VAL A 19 -10.72 -12.07 -2.91
CA VAL A 19 -10.13 -11.60 -1.64
C VAL A 19 -10.84 -12.23 -0.44
N ILE A 20 -12.17 -12.17 -0.40
CA ILE A 20 -12.97 -12.76 0.69
C ILE A 20 -12.78 -14.27 0.76
N SER A 21 -12.79 -14.96 -0.39
CA SER A 21 -12.60 -16.42 -0.43
C SER A 21 -11.24 -16.84 0.13
N VAL A 22 -10.21 -16.01 -0.04
CA VAL A 22 -8.89 -16.25 0.56
C VAL A 22 -8.92 -15.98 2.06
N MET A 23 -9.51 -14.87 2.52
CA MET A 23 -9.63 -14.54 3.94
C MET A 23 -10.47 -15.57 4.72
N ASP A 24 -11.44 -16.21 4.07
CA ASP A 24 -12.25 -17.27 4.67
C ASP A 24 -11.47 -18.58 4.89
N ARG A 25 -10.50 -18.88 4.01
CA ARG A 25 -9.74 -20.13 4.02
C ARG A 25 -8.38 -20.05 4.71
N PHE A 26 -7.78 -18.86 4.78
CA PHE A 26 -6.42 -18.67 5.26
C PHE A 26 -6.35 -17.57 6.31
N THR A 27 -5.53 -17.76 7.34
CA THR A 27 -5.34 -16.74 8.39
C THR A 27 -4.38 -15.62 7.95
N PRO A 28 -4.36 -14.46 8.64
CA PRO A 28 -3.43 -13.36 8.33
C PRO A 28 -1.94 -13.77 8.38
N GLU A 29 -1.59 -14.76 9.20
CA GLU A 29 -0.22 -15.29 9.29
C GLU A 29 0.16 -16.17 8.09
N GLN A 30 -0.83 -16.67 7.34
CA GLN A 30 -0.62 -17.51 6.16
C GLN A 30 -0.64 -16.69 4.87
N VAL A 31 -1.50 -15.67 4.79
CA VAL A 31 -1.66 -14.81 3.63
C VAL A 31 -1.84 -13.36 4.06
N GLN A 32 -1.12 -12.45 3.41
CA GLN A 32 -1.35 -11.02 3.53
C GLN A 32 -1.58 -10.38 2.16
N PHE A 33 -2.36 -9.31 2.14
CA PHE A 33 -2.65 -8.51 0.96
C PHE A 33 -1.90 -7.19 0.98
N ILE A 34 -1.46 -6.78 -0.21
CA ILE A 34 -1.14 -5.39 -0.51
C ILE A 34 -2.15 -4.95 -1.57
N ILE A 35 -2.91 -3.90 -1.30
CA ILE A 35 -3.98 -3.45 -2.19
C ILE A 35 -3.64 -2.06 -2.71
N ILE A 36 -3.65 -1.91 -4.02
CA ILE A 36 -3.53 -0.62 -4.72
C ILE A 36 -4.90 -0.36 -5.37
N ASP A 37 -5.64 0.60 -4.83
CA ASP A 37 -6.98 0.98 -5.28
C ASP A 37 -7.02 2.49 -5.57
N PRO A 38 -6.66 2.91 -6.80
CA PRO A 38 -6.58 4.33 -7.16
C PRO A 38 -7.94 5.04 -7.09
N LYS A 39 -9.05 4.30 -7.16
CA LYS A 39 -10.41 4.87 -7.14
C LYS A 39 -11.00 4.90 -5.73
N GLN A 40 -10.47 4.12 -4.79
CA GLN A 40 -10.90 4.02 -3.40
C GLN A 40 -12.39 3.65 -3.21
N VAL A 41 -13.02 3.06 -4.23
CA VAL A 41 -14.46 2.74 -4.20
C VAL A 41 -14.69 1.34 -3.67
N ASP A 42 -13.95 0.38 -4.22
CA ASP A 42 -14.30 -1.03 -4.11
C ASP A 42 -13.56 -1.71 -2.94
N PHE A 43 -12.29 -1.39 -2.70
CA PHE A 43 -11.46 -2.19 -1.79
C PHE A 43 -11.15 -1.51 -0.45
N ARG A 44 -11.47 -0.23 -0.28
CA ARG A 44 -11.26 0.51 0.98
C ARG A 44 -11.84 -0.18 2.21
N ILE A 45 -12.94 -0.92 2.03
CA ILE A 45 -13.60 -1.68 3.10
C ILE A 45 -12.67 -2.71 3.77
N PHE A 46 -11.62 -3.16 3.08
CA PHE A 46 -10.67 -4.15 3.61
C PHE A 46 -9.47 -3.52 4.33
N GLU A 47 -9.22 -2.21 4.18
CA GLU A 47 -8.00 -1.49 4.60
C GLU A 47 -7.53 -1.84 6.02
N ASN A 48 -8.47 -2.03 6.95
CA ASN A 48 -8.20 -2.21 8.37
C ASN A 48 -8.18 -3.69 8.82
N LEU A 49 -8.39 -4.64 7.92
CA LEU A 49 -8.35 -6.05 8.27
C LEU A 49 -6.93 -6.53 8.55
N ALA A 50 -6.77 -7.51 9.45
CA ALA A 50 -5.47 -8.07 9.83
C ALA A 50 -4.68 -8.67 8.64
N TRP A 51 -5.38 -9.08 7.58
CA TRP A 51 -4.76 -9.58 6.35
C TRP A 51 -4.15 -8.47 5.50
N VAL A 52 -4.61 -7.22 5.59
CA VAL A 52 -4.10 -6.13 4.74
C VAL A 52 -2.83 -5.58 5.38
N LYS A 53 -1.68 -5.87 4.77
CA LYS A 53 -0.38 -5.33 5.16
C LYS A 53 -0.34 -3.84 4.85
N GLU A 54 -0.74 -3.49 3.63
CA GLU A 54 -0.72 -2.12 3.10
C GLU A 54 -1.91 -1.89 2.15
N TYR A 55 -2.46 -0.67 2.21
CA TYR A 55 -3.47 -0.17 1.31
C TYR A 55 -2.98 1.16 0.74
N LYS A 56 -2.91 1.28 -0.58
CA LYS A 56 -2.41 2.47 -1.29
C LYS A 56 -3.50 3.02 -2.20
N CYS A 57 -3.65 4.34 -2.14
CA CYS A 57 -4.70 5.09 -2.83
C CYS A 57 -4.20 5.81 -4.07
N PHE A 58 -2.91 6.08 -4.17
CA PHE A 58 -2.36 6.90 -5.25
C PHE A 58 -1.65 6.00 -6.26
N ALA A 59 -1.74 6.39 -7.53
CA ALA A 59 -1.10 5.64 -8.59
C ALA A 59 0.42 5.70 -8.43
N GLU A 60 0.97 6.83 -7.99
CA GLU A 60 2.39 7.08 -7.78
C GLU A 60 2.98 6.10 -6.76
N ASP A 61 2.22 5.76 -5.72
CA ASP A 61 2.59 4.77 -4.69
C ASP A 61 2.74 3.35 -5.27
N ALA A 62 2.18 3.06 -6.45
CA ALA A 62 2.27 1.73 -7.03
C ALA A 62 3.70 1.35 -7.40
N ILE A 63 4.51 2.31 -7.89
CA ILE A 63 5.93 2.04 -8.21
C ILE A 63 6.71 1.79 -6.93
N GLU A 64 6.43 2.55 -5.87
CA GLU A 64 7.01 2.35 -4.53
C GLU A 64 6.72 0.92 -4.05
N VAL A 65 5.44 0.51 -4.04
CA VAL A 65 5.03 -0.85 -3.66
C VAL A 65 5.75 -1.92 -4.49
N LEU A 66 5.88 -1.72 -5.80
CA LEU A 66 6.57 -2.68 -6.66
C LEU A 66 8.07 -2.77 -6.33
N ASN A 67 8.73 -1.66 -5.99
CA ASN A 67 10.12 -1.68 -5.53
C ASN A 67 10.24 -2.34 -4.15
N ASP A 68 9.33 -2.06 -3.22
CA ASP A 68 9.30 -2.69 -1.89
C ASP A 68 9.12 -4.21 -2.02
N LEU A 69 8.34 -4.68 -2.99
CA LEU A 69 8.19 -6.10 -3.30
C LEU A 69 9.49 -6.73 -3.81
N LEU A 70 10.32 -5.99 -4.55
CA LEU A 70 11.65 -6.48 -4.95
C LEU A 70 12.56 -6.64 -3.74
N GLU A 71 12.57 -5.66 -2.83
CA GLU A 71 13.37 -5.72 -1.59
C GLU A 71 12.89 -6.84 -0.66
N GLU A 72 11.58 -6.94 -0.44
CA GLU A 72 10.95 -8.03 0.31
C GLU A 72 11.32 -9.38 -0.31
N SER A 73 11.27 -9.52 -1.63
CA SER A 73 11.67 -10.77 -2.29
C SER A 73 13.13 -11.12 -2.00
N GLN A 74 14.04 -10.15 -2.04
CA GLN A 74 15.47 -10.38 -1.76
C GLN A 74 15.72 -10.76 -0.30
N ASP A 75 15.03 -10.12 0.64
CA ASP A 75 15.08 -10.48 2.06
C ASP A 75 14.57 -11.90 2.30
N ARG A 76 13.45 -12.29 1.66
CA ARG A 76 12.93 -13.67 1.73
C ARG A 76 13.93 -14.69 1.22
N TYR A 77 14.54 -14.47 0.06
CA TYR A 77 15.57 -15.38 -0.46
C TYR A 77 16.78 -15.47 0.48
N SER A 78 17.18 -14.35 1.08
CA SER A 78 18.26 -14.34 2.07
C SER A 78 17.90 -15.17 3.32
N LYS A 79 16.65 -15.13 3.77
CA LYS A 79 16.13 -15.96 4.86
C LYS A 79 16.06 -17.44 4.47
N PHE A 80 15.66 -17.76 3.24
CA PHE A 80 15.61 -19.14 2.74
C PHE A 80 17.01 -19.75 2.66
N ALA A 81 17.97 -19.00 2.10
CA ALA A 81 19.35 -19.44 1.95
C ALA A 81 20.02 -19.77 3.30
N LYS A 82 19.75 -18.98 4.35
CA LYS A 82 20.27 -19.23 5.72
C LYS A 82 19.89 -20.59 6.29
N VAL A 83 18.76 -21.15 5.86
CA VAL A 83 18.23 -22.42 6.36
C VAL A 83 18.25 -23.53 5.30
N GLY A 84 18.81 -23.24 4.12
CA GLY A 84 18.91 -24.20 3.01
C GLY A 84 17.61 -24.45 2.24
N ALA A 85 16.58 -23.62 2.42
CA ALA A 85 15.33 -23.70 1.65
C ALA A 85 15.49 -23.02 0.28
N ARG A 86 14.80 -23.53 -0.76
CA ARG A 86 14.83 -22.94 -2.12
C ARG A 86 13.68 -21.98 -2.40
N ASN A 87 12.59 -22.14 -1.68
CA ASN A 87 11.34 -21.39 -1.89
C ASN A 87 10.54 -21.31 -0.59
N LEU A 88 9.46 -20.53 -0.61
CA LEU A 88 8.60 -20.34 0.56
C LEU A 88 7.97 -21.65 1.07
N ALA A 89 7.61 -22.59 0.20
CA ALA A 89 6.98 -23.84 0.63
C ALA A 89 7.96 -24.68 1.46
N GLU A 90 9.18 -24.89 0.96
CA GLU A 90 10.23 -25.59 1.71
C GLU A 90 10.57 -24.87 3.02
N TYR A 91 10.61 -23.53 3.00
CA TYR A 91 10.83 -22.73 4.20
C TYR A 91 9.73 -22.94 5.25
N GLN A 92 8.48 -23.04 4.82
CA GLN A 92 7.32 -23.34 5.66
C GLN A 92 7.33 -24.77 6.18
N ASP A 93 7.72 -25.76 5.35
CA ASP A 93 7.82 -27.18 5.73
C ASP A 93 8.89 -27.42 6.82
N MET A 94 9.93 -26.57 6.85
CA MET A 94 10.94 -26.53 7.91
C MET A 94 10.44 -25.88 9.22
N GLY A 95 9.18 -25.44 9.27
CA GLY A 95 8.54 -24.87 10.46
C GLY A 95 8.65 -23.35 10.59
N TYR A 96 9.25 -22.65 9.64
CA TYR A 96 9.32 -21.20 9.67
C TYR A 96 8.01 -20.56 9.16
N LYS A 97 7.57 -19.49 9.83
CA LYS A 97 6.36 -18.76 9.46
C LYS A 97 6.68 -17.58 8.57
N MET A 98 6.05 -17.53 7.41
CA MET A 98 6.11 -16.39 6.49
C MET A 98 4.86 -16.39 5.62
N PRO A 99 4.06 -15.31 5.59
CA PRO A 99 2.84 -15.27 4.80
C PRO A 99 3.15 -15.17 3.30
N ARG A 100 2.29 -15.78 2.49
CA ARG A 100 2.20 -15.46 1.05
C ARG A 100 1.68 -14.04 0.90
N LEU A 101 2.29 -13.26 0.01
CA LEU A 101 1.81 -11.92 -0.32
C LEU A 101 0.98 -11.96 -1.59
N VAL A 102 -0.23 -11.42 -1.54
CA VAL A 102 -1.10 -11.27 -2.69
C VAL A 102 -1.31 -9.79 -2.96
N VAL A 103 -0.79 -9.33 -4.08
CA VAL A 103 -0.83 -7.93 -4.49
C VAL A 103 -2.02 -7.74 -5.42
N ILE A 104 -3.01 -6.97 -4.99
CA ILE A 104 -4.17 -6.59 -5.80
C ILE A 104 -3.92 -5.20 -6.34
N TYR A 105 -3.77 -5.08 -7.65
CA TYR A 105 -3.72 -3.79 -8.33
C TYR A 105 -5.02 -3.59 -9.09
N ASP A 106 -5.95 -2.84 -8.47
CA ASP A 106 -7.18 -2.44 -9.14
C ASP A 106 -6.92 -1.29 -10.12
N GLU A 107 -7.60 -1.35 -11.26
CA GLU A 107 -7.48 -0.40 -12.37
C GLU A 107 -6.05 0.14 -12.59
N TYR A 108 -5.09 -0.75 -12.85
CA TYR A 108 -3.71 -0.31 -13.09
C TYR A 108 -3.57 0.61 -14.32
N ALA A 109 -4.59 0.66 -15.18
CA ALA A 109 -4.70 1.56 -16.32
C ALA A 109 -4.58 3.05 -15.95
N ASP A 110 -5.04 3.42 -14.75
CA ASP A 110 -4.99 4.81 -14.29
C ASP A 110 -3.53 5.27 -14.07
N HIS A 111 -2.63 4.33 -13.75
CA HIS A 111 -1.20 4.60 -13.61
C HIS A 111 -0.45 4.63 -14.95
N VAL A 112 -0.70 3.66 -15.83
CA VAL A 112 -0.03 3.59 -17.14
C VAL A 112 -0.57 4.59 -18.16
N GLY A 113 -1.51 5.44 -17.78
CA GLY A 113 -1.95 6.60 -18.57
C GLY A 113 -0.85 7.64 -18.73
N ASP A 114 0.04 7.75 -17.73
CA ASP A 114 1.28 8.52 -17.83
C ASP A 114 2.40 7.67 -18.46
N LYS A 115 3.15 8.26 -19.40
CA LYS A 115 4.17 7.55 -20.18
C LYS A 115 5.38 7.13 -19.34
N GLU A 116 5.78 7.96 -18.39
CA GLU A 116 6.92 7.69 -17.52
C GLU A 116 6.58 6.58 -16.52
N ASN A 117 5.39 6.65 -15.94
CA ASN A 117 4.84 5.61 -15.07
C ASN A 117 4.72 4.27 -15.79
N LYS A 118 4.18 4.27 -17.02
CA LYS A 118 4.13 3.07 -17.87
C LYS A 118 5.51 2.47 -18.12
N ALA A 119 6.48 3.30 -18.53
CA ALA A 119 7.84 2.83 -18.79
C ALA A 119 8.49 2.23 -17.54
N THR A 120 8.25 2.84 -16.37
CA THR A 120 8.76 2.36 -15.09
C THR A 120 8.12 1.03 -14.70
N LEU A 121 6.80 0.91 -14.80
CA LEU A 121 6.08 -0.35 -14.55
C LEU A 121 6.59 -1.47 -15.44
N GLU A 122 6.73 -1.23 -16.75
CA GLU A 122 7.21 -2.23 -17.71
C GLU A 122 8.68 -2.65 -17.46
N LYS A 123 9.49 -1.79 -16.83
CA LYS A 123 10.85 -2.12 -16.43
C LYS A 123 10.89 -2.95 -15.14
N VAL A 124 10.00 -2.67 -14.20
CA VAL A 124 10.00 -3.30 -12.86
C VAL A 124 9.24 -4.63 -12.85
N LEU A 125 8.11 -4.72 -13.55
CA LEU A 125 7.24 -5.91 -13.56
C LEU A 125 7.97 -7.20 -13.95
N PRO A 126 8.81 -7.26 -15.00
CA PRO A 126 9.52 -8.50 -15.35
C PRO A 126 10.43 -9.01 -14.25
N ARG A 127 11.07 -8.08 -13.51
CA ARG A 127 11.96 -8.43 -12.39
C ARG A 127 11.16 -9.06 -11.26
N ILE A 128 10.02 -8.45 -10.90
CA ILE A 128 9.14 -8.99 -9.87
C ILE A 128 8.59 -10.35 -10.31
N ALA A 129 8.03 -10.44 -11.52
CA ALA A 129 7.44 -11.68 -12.02
C ALA A 129 8.43 -12.86 -12.02
N ALA A 130 9.71 -12.60 -12.30
CA ALA A 130 10.76 -13.63 -12.28
C ALA A 130 11.09 -14.17 -10.88
N ILE A 131 11.04 -13.32 -9.84
CA ILE A 131 11.49 -13.67 -8.48
C ILE A 131 10.34 -13.93 -7.51
N ALA A 132 9.16 -13.38 -7.80
CA ALA A 132 8.00 -13.38 -6.91
C ALA A 132 7.46 -14.79 -6.63
N SER A 133 7.46 -15.68 -7.62
CA SER A 133 6.79 -16.99 -7.50
C SER A 133 7.39 -17.87 -6.40
N ALA A 134 8.72 -18.03 -6.37
CA ALA A 134 9.36 -18.83 -5.32
C ALA A 134 9.47 -18.08 -3.97
N ALA A 135 9.41 -16.75 -3.98
CA ALA A 135 9.28 -15.92 -2.78
C ALA A 135 7.87 -15.94 -2.15
N GLY A 136 6.88 -16.53 -2.85
CA GLY A 136 5.49 -16.57 -2.41
C GLY A 136 4.77 -15.23 -2.52
N ILE A 137 5.13 -14.44 -3.53
CA ILE A 137 4.50 -13.17 -3.91
C ILE A 137 3.67 -13.43 -5.17
N HIS A 138 2.41 -13.01 -5.16
CA HIS A 138 1.45 -13.26 -6.24
C HIS A 138 0.81 -11.94 -6.68
N LEU A 139 0.93 -11.63 -7.97
CA LEU A 139 0.37 -10.40 -8.55
C LEU A 139 -1.01 -10.65 -9.18
N VAL A 140 -1.98 -9.80 -8.88
CA VAL A 140 -3.31 -9.79 -9.50
C VAL A 140 -3.60 -8.37 -9.99
N PHE A 141 -3.47 -8.17 -11.30
CA PHE A 141 -3.71 -6.87 -11.92
C PHE A 141 -5.07 -6.91 -12.58
N SER A 142 -5.84 -5.85 -12.42
CA SER A 142 -7.13 -5.73 -13.07
C SER A 142 -7.31 -4.41 -13.80
N THR A 143 -8.09 -4.42 -14.88
CA THR A 143 -8.40 -3.20 -15.64
C THR A 143 -9.77 -3.25 -16.30
N GLN A 144 -10.41 -2.08 -16.43
CA GLN A 144 -11.60 -1.87 -17.25
C GLN A 144 -11.28 -1.32 -18.65
N ARG A 145 -10.00 -1.10 -18.94
CA ARG A 145 -9.45 -0.59 -20.19
C ARG A 145 -8.59 -1.65 -20.88
N PRO A 146 -9.20 -2.69 -21.48
CA PRO A 146 -8.48 -3.74 -22.19
C PRO A 146 -7.98 -3.29 -23.58
N ASP A 147 -7.31 -2.15 -23.64
CA ASP A 147 -6.73 -1.57 -24.86
C ASP A 147 -5.23 -1.91 -24.97
N LYS A 148 -4.67 -1.73 -26.18
CA LYS A 148 -3.27 -2.11 -26.47
C LYS A 148 -2.25 -1.23 -25.75
N ASP A 149 -2.64 -0.03 -25.35
CA ASP A 149 -1.77 0.90 -24.65
C ASP A 149 -1.66 0.54 -23.17
N VAL A 150 -2.73 0.03 -22.57
CA VAL A 150 -2.76 -0.43 -21.18
C VAL A 150 -2.22 -1.86 -21.04
N VAL A 151 -2.66 -2.78 -21.90
CA VAL A 151 -2.33 -4.21 -21.82
C VAL A 151 -1.29 -4.54 -22.88
N THR A 152 -0.05 -4.14 -22.62
CA THR A 152 1.05 -4.37 -23.56
C THR A 152 1.52 -5.84 -23.56
N PRO A 153 2.26 -6.28 -24.59
CA PRO A 153 2.84 -7.62 -24.61
C PRO A 153 3.70 -7.95 -23.38
N LEU A 154 4.41 -6.96 -22.81
CA LEU A 154 5.24 -7.12 -21.60
C LEU A 154 4.38 -7.38 -20.36
N ILE A 155 3.25 -6.69 -20.21
CA ILE A 155 2.31 -6.98 -19.12
C ILE A 155 1.78 -8.42 -19.26
N ARG A 156 1.39 -8.82 -20.47
CA ARG A 156 0.79 -10.14 -20.74
C ARG A 156 1.76 -11.31 -20.58
N SER A 157 3.04 -11.13 -20.92
CA SER A 157 4.04 -12.18 -20.78
C SER A 157 4.40 -12.45 -19.32
N ASN A 158 4.29 -11.44 -18.45
CA ASN A 158 4.62 -11.54 -17.03
C ASN A 158 3.42 -11.87 -16.13
N LEU A 159 2.19 -11.83 -16.67
CA LEU A 159 0.96 -12.19 -15.97
C LEU A 159 0.22 -13.32 -16.73
N PRO A 160 0.71 -14.57 -16.62
CA PRO A 160 0.22 -15.67 -17.46
C PRO A 160 -1.21 -16.13 -17.13
N GLY A 161 -1.65 -16.00 -15.86
CA GLY A 161 -3.03 -16.31 -15.50
C GLY A 161 -3.98 -15.25 -16.04
N ARG A 162 -4.92 -15.61 -16.92
CA ARG A 162 -5.77 -14.65 -17.66
C ARG A 162 -7.25 -14.89 -17.41
N ILE A 163 -7.97 -13.81 -17.12
CA ILE A 163 -9.43 -13.81 -16.97
C ILE A 163 -9.99 -12.65 -17.78
N ALA A 164 -10.85 -12.94 -18.75
CA ALA A 164 -11.62 -11.93 -19.47
C ALA A 164 -13.09 -12.01 -19.06
N LEU A 165 -13.61 -10.92 -18.50
CA LEU A 165 -15.05 -10.68 -18.41
C LEU A 165 -15.54 -10.04 -19.72
N ARG A 166 -16.85 -9.76 -19.78
CA ARG A 166 -17.48 -9.13 -20.95
C ARG A 166 -16.69 -7.92 -21.47
N THR A 167 -16.21 -8.01 -22.71
CA THR A 167 -15.54 -6.91 -23.44
C THR A 167 -16.47 -6.24 -24.45
N LYS A 168 -16.07 -5.08 -25.01
CA LYS A 168 -16.86 -4.40 -26.06
C LYS A 168 -16.70 -5.13 -27.39
N THR A 169 -15.47 -5.51 -27.73
CA THR A 169 -15.15 -6.16 -28.99
C THR A 169 -14.37 -7.46 -28.76
N ALA A 170 -14.33 -8.33 -29.78
CA ALA A 170 -13.50 -9.53 -29.77
C ALA A 170 -12.01 -9.18 -29.69
N ALA A 171 -11.60 -8.05 -30.30
CA ALA A 171 -10.23 -7.55 -30.24
C ALA A 171 -9.79 -7.19 -28.81
N ASP A 172 -10.67 -6.53 -28.04
CA ASP A 172 -10.41 -6.23 -26.62
C ASP A 172 -10.24 -7.50 -25.78
N GLY A 173 -11.06 -8.52 -26.07
CA GLY A 173 -10.94 -9.84 -25.43
C GLY A 173 -9.59 -10.49 -25.74
N ALA A 174 -9.19 -10.44 -27.02
CA ALA A 174 -7.91 -11.00 -27.47
C ALA A 174 -6.70 -10.26 -26.90
N ILE A 175 -6.83 -8.96 -26.62
CA ILE A 175 -5.80 -8.18 -25.92
C ILE A 175 -5.56 -8.82 -24.54
N ILE A 176 -6.60 -9.01 -23.72
CA ILE A 176 -6.46 -9.62 -22.38
C ILE A 176 -5.95 -11.06 -22.48
N MET A 177 -6.59 -11.86 -23.33
CA MET A 177 -6.39 -13.31 -23.35
C MET A 177 -5.16 -13.76 -24.15
N GLY A 178 -4.55 -12.86 -24.90
CA GLY A 178 -3.35 -13.13 -25.72
C GLY A 178 -3.64 -13.80 -27.08
N ARG A 179 -4.84 -14.33 -27.29
CA ARG A 179 -5.34 -14.95 -28.53
C ARG A 179 -6.85 -14.70 -28.64
N GLU A 180 -7.42 -14.93 -29.81
CA GLU A 180 -8.85 -14.68 -30.08
C GLU A 180 -9.76 -15.42 -29.09
N CYS A 181 -10.74 -14.71 -28.54
CA CYS A 181 -11.71 -15.27 -27.61
C CYS A 181 -13.09 -14.63 -27.78
N ALA A 182 -14.13 -15.29 -27.27
CA ALA A 182 -15.53 -14.87 -27.38
C ALA A 182 -15.98 -13.95 -26.23
N ALA A 183 -15.06 -13.23 -25.58
CA ALA A 183 -15.37 -12.42 -24.40
C ALA A 183 -16.42 -11.32 -24.66
N ASN A 184 -16.55 -10.86 -25.91
CA ASN A 184 -17.56 -9.88 -26.32
C ASN A 184 -19.00 -10.43 -26.32
N TYR A 185 -19.16 -11.76 -26.32
CA TYR A 185 -20.47 -12.44 -26.26
C TYR A 185 -20.90 -12.83 -24.84
N LEU A 186 -20.05 -12.58 -23.83
CA LEU A 186 -20.41 -12.83 -22.44
C LEU A 186 -21.58 -11.94 -22.02
N LEU A 187 -22.36 -12.43 -21.06
CA LEU A 187 -23.57 -11.77 -20.56
C LEU A 187 -23.26 -10.60 -19.59
N GLY A 188 -22.03 -10.52 -19.10
CA GLY A 188 -21.62 -9.61 -18.03
C GLY A 188 -22.05 -10.14 -16.66
N ARG A 189 -22.10 -9.25 -15.65
CA ARG A 189 -22.46 -9.60 -14.26
C ARG A 189 -21.70 -10.83 -13.71
N GLY A 190 -20.42 -10.94 -14.03
CA GLY A 190 -19.56 -12.04 -13.56
C GLY A 190 -19.36 -13.19 -14.54
N ASP A 191 -20.08 -13.22 -15.66
CA ASP A 191 -19.81 -14.18 -16.75
C ASP A 191 -18.43 -13.89 -17.35
N LEU A 192 -17.57 -14.90 -17.39
CA LEU A 192 -16.15 -14.78 -17.69
C LEU A 192 -15.59 -15.97 -18.48
N ILE A 193 -14.47 -15.73 -19.15
CA ILE A 193 -13.60 -16.77 -19.72
C ILE A 193 -12.30 -16.78 -18.92
N TYR A 194 -11.91 -17.96 -18.45
CA TYR A 194 -10.64 -18.23 -17.80
C TYR A 194 -9.74 -19.04 -18.74
N ASP A 195 -8.47 -18.65 -18.85
CA ASP A 195 -7.44 -19.43 -19.56
C ASP A 195 -6.84 -20.46 -18.60
N SER A 196 -7.47 -21.64 -18.54
CA SER A 196 -7.00 -22.78 -17.77
C SER A 196 -5.73 -23.36 -18.41
N PRO A 197 -4.68 -23.64 -17.61
CA PRO A 197 -3.49 -24.34 -18.11
C PRO A 197 -3.79 -25.73 -18.69
N GLU A 198 -4.86 -26.39 -18.20
CA GLU A 198 -5.21 -27.77 -18.58
C GLU A 198 -6.25 -27.80 -19.70
N ASP A 199 -7.34 -27.06 -19.54
CA ASP A 199 -8.51 -27.13 -20.44
C ASP A 199 -8.54 -26.03 -21.52
N GLY A 200 -7.57 -25.11 -21.50
CA GLY A 200 -7.62 -23.90 -22.30
C GLY A 200 -8.77 -22.99 -21.86
N TYR A 201 -9.59 -22.52 -22.79
CA TYR A 201 -10.66 -21.57 -22.46
C TYR A 201 -11.87 -22.22 -21.82
N VAL A 202 -12.07 -21.89 -20.55
CA VAL A 202 -13.21 -22.33 -19.76
C VAL A 202 -14.11 -21.13 -19.49
N ARG A 203 -15.38 -21.23 -19.86
CA ARG A 203 -16.39 -20.24 -19.48
C ARG A 203 -16.88 -20.54 -18.06
N LEU A 204 -16.85 -19.54 -17.19
CA LEU A 204 -17.27 -19.64 -15.80
C LEU A 204 -18.17 -18.46 -15.43
N GLN A 205 -18.84 -18.57 -14.28
CA GLN A 205 -19.61 -17.50 -13.68
C GLN A 205 -18.98 -17.13 -12.33
N SER A 206 -18.59 -15.86 -12.16
CA SER A 206 -18.04 -15.40 -10.89
C SER A 206 -19.08 -15.45 -9.78
N LEU A 207 -18.59 -15.59 -8.54
CA LEU A 207 -19.41 -15.41 -7.36
C LEU A 207 -19.85 -13.94 -7.25
N PHE A 208 -21.05 -13.75 -6.71
CA PHE A 208 -21.56 -12.45 -6.31
C PHE A 208 -21.59 -12.41 -4.78
N VAL A 209 -20.82 -11.51 -4.18
CA VAL A 209 -20.69 -11.43 -2.72
C VAL A 209 -21.93 -10.82 -2.09
N GLY A 210 -22.64 -9.98 -2.85
CA GLY A 210 -23.79 -9.23 -2.38
C GLY A 210 -23.59 -7.74 -2.59
N ASP A 211 -24.50 -6.96 -2.00
CA ASP A 211 -24.36 -5.52 -1.93
C ASP A 211 -23.27 -5.12 -0.91
N ILE A 212 -23.01 -3.82 -0.81
CA ILE A 212 -22.00 -3.29 0.11
C ILE A 212 -22.30 -3.61 1.58
N ASN A 213 -23.58 -3.78 1.96
CA ASN A 213 -23.96 -4.09 3.33
C ASN A 213 -23.57 -5.52 3.68
N LYS A 214 -23.78 -6.46 2.75
CA LYS A 214 -23.35 -7.85 2.93
C LYS A 214 -21.83 -7.96 3.04
N VAL A 215 -21.09 -7.18 2.25
CA VAL A 215 -19.63 -7.11 2.36
C VAL A 215 -19.21 -6.56 3.73
N LYS A 216 -19.85 -5.49 4.22
CA LYS A 216 -19.59 -4.92 5.56
C LYS A 216 -19.82 -5.93 6.68
N GLU A 217 -20.89 -6.72 6.60
CA GLU A 217 -21.18 -7.79 7.58
C GLU A 217 -20.05 -8.83 7.61
N ILE A 218 -19.60 -9.30 6.44
CA ILE A 218 -18.50 -10.25 6.33
C ILE A 218 -17.20 -9.66 6.92
N VAL A 219 -16.87 -8.43 6.54
CA VAL A 219 -15.67 -7.72 7.02
C VAL A 219 -15.71 -7.51 8.54
N ALA A 220 -16.88 -7.17 9.10
CA ALA A 220 -17.05 -7.04 10.54
C ALA A 220 -16.78 -8.37 11.27
N GLY A 221 -17.36 -9.47 10.78
CA GLY A 221 -17.12 -10.80 11.35
C GLY A 221 -15.65 -11.25 11.25
N LEU A 222 -14.98 -10.94 10.14
CA LEU A 222 -13.54 -11.21 9.98
C LEU A 222 -12.69 -10.37 10.93
N SER A 223 -13.02 -9.08 11.11
CA SER A 223 -12.32 -8.17 12.01
C SER A 223 -12.48 -8.56 13.48
N GLU A 224 -13.67 -9.01 13.88
CA GLU A 224 -13.92 -9.52 15.23
C GLU A 224 -13.14 -10.80 15.50
N LYS A 225 -13.14 -11.74 14.54
CA LYS A 225 -12.42 -13.01 14.65
C LYS A 225 -10.90 -12.83 14.63
N TYR A 226 -10.40 -11.88 13.84
CA TYR A 226 -8.97 -11.57 13.69
C TYR A 226 -8.73 -10.07 13.86
N PRO A 227 -8.70 -9.59 15.12
CA PRO A 227 -8.49 -8.18 15.39
C PRO A 227 -7.12 -7.75 14.90
N ASN A 228 -7.08 -6.68 14.13
CA ASN A 228 -5.83 -6.11 13.66
C ASN A 228 -5.07 -5.50 14.84
N LYS A 229 -4.03 -6.19 15.28
CA LYS A 229 -3.21 -5.80 16.44
C LYS A 229 -2.49 -4.46 16.22
N ASN A 230 -2.28 -4.08 14.96
CA ASN A 230 -1.68 -2.79 14.60
C ASN A 230 -2.67 -1.62 14.71
N ILE A 231 -3.98 -1.90 14.84
CA ILE A 231 -5.03 -0.88 15.05
C ILE A 231 -5.21 -0.61 16.55
N PHE A 232 -5.22 -1.65 17.39
CA PHE A 232 -5.39 -1.49 18.85
C PHE A 232 -4.23 -0.72 19.51
N SER A 233 -3.03 -0.73 18.93
CA SER A 233 -1.93 0.15 19.34
C SER A 233 -2.16 1.61 18.93
N ARG A 234 -2.85 1.87 17.82
CA ARG A 234 -3.24 3.22 17.36
C ARG A 234 -4.39 3.81 18.18
N THR A 235 -5.41 3.02 18.53
CA THR A 235 -6.61 3.51 19.25
C THR A 235 -6.34 3.83 20.72
N LYS A 236 -5.53 3.03 21.43
CA LYS A 236 -5.11 3.37 22.81
C LYS A 236 -4.19 4.59 22.88
N ILE A 237 -3.48 4.91 21.80
CA ILE A 237 -2.70 6.16 21.69
C ILE A 237 -3.65 7.33 21.50
N ALA A 238 -4.63 7.23 20.59
CA ALA A 238 -5.63 8.27 20.35
C ALA A 238 -6.52 8.59 21.58
N GLU A 239 -7.00 7.56 22.31
CA GLU A 239 -7.83 7.77 23.51
C GLU A 239 -7.03 8.31 24.71
N LYS A 240 -5.70 8.10 24.76
CA LYS A 240 -4.82 8.75 25.77
C LYS A 240 -4.45 10.18 25.39
N ILE A 241 -4.54 10.54 24.11
CA ILE A 241 -4.21 11.88 23.58
C ILE A 241 -5.32 12.89 23.90
N ASP A 242 -6.55 12.44 24.15
CA ASP A 242 -7.71 13.32 24.29
C ASP A 242 -7.91 13.95 25.70
N ARG A 243 -6.90 13.90 26.60
CA ARG A 243 -7.03 14.45 27.96
C ARG A 243 -5.86 15.25 28.55
N GLU A 244 -4.80 15.59 27.82
CA GLU A 244 -3.73 16.45 28.39
C GLU A 244 -3.25 17.57 27.45
N LYS A 245 -3.78 18.78 27.74
CA LYS A 245 -3.25 20.15 27.58
C LYS A 245 -2.46 20.53 26.30
N VAL A 246 -2.92 21.63 25.69
CA VAL A 246 -2.16 22.48 24.74
C VAL A 246 -0.88 23.00 25.42
N TYR A 247 0.29 22.74 24.83
CA TYR A 247 1.59 23.21 25.34
C TYR A 247 2.15 24.32 24.44
N ASN A 248 2.70 25.37 25.06
CA ASN A 248 3.36 26.46 24.35
C ASN A 248 4.81 26.10 23.96
N SER A 249 5.43 26.92 23.10
CA SER A 249 6.78 26.73 22.56
C SER A 249 7.86 26.58 23.64
N ASN A 250 7.72 27.24 24.79
CA ASN A 250 8.67 27.13 25.90
C ASN A 250 8.54 25.79 26.64
N ASP A 251 7.33 25.23 26.76
CA ASP A 251 7.08 23.92 27.37
C ASP A 251 7.65 22.77 26.52
N ILE A 252 7.57 22.90 25.19
CA ILE A 252 8.15 21.95 24.24
C ILE A 252 9.67 21.93 24.35
N ILE A 253 10.30 23.11 24.45
CA ILE A 253 11.76 23.25 24.62
C ILE A 253 12.21 22.68 25.98
N ALA A 254 11.47 22.97 27.06
CA ALA A 254 11.80 22.47 28.40
C ALA A 254 11.71 20.94 28.51
N ARG A 255 10.67 20.33 27.91
CA ARG A 255 10.51 18.86 27.89
C ARG A 255 11.50 18.17 26.98
N THR A 256 11.86 18.79 25.86
CA THR A 256 12.94 18.31 24.98
C THR A 256 14.28 18.28 25.72
N LYS A 257 14.60 19.34 26.49
CA LYS A 257 15.78 19.40 27.35
C LYS A 257 15.77 18.32 28.45
N ALA A 258 14.62 18.04 29.06
CA ALA A 258 14.46 17.01 30.09
C ALA A 258 14.57 15.57 29.55
N ALA A 259 14.08 15.31 28.33
CA ALA A 259 14.19 14.01 27.68
C ALA A 259 15.65 13.69 27.26
N MET A 260 16.42 14.71 26.87
CA MET A 260 17.83 14.55 26.48
C MET A 260 18.78 14.35 27.67
N THR A 261 18.39 14.75 28.89
CA THR A 261 19.23 14.61 30.10
C THR A 261 19.13 13.23 30.75
N ASN A 262 18.00 12.53 30.60
CA ASN A 262 17.82 11.15 31.11
C ASN A 262 18.19 10.12 30.04
N LYS A 263 19.47 9.77 29.96
CA LYS A 263 20.08 8.77 29.04
C LYS A 263 19.56 7.31 29.18
N SER A 264 18.41 7.06 29.81
CA SER A 264 17.95 5.71 30.15
C SER A 264 16.43 5.56 30.06
N ARG A 265 15.91 5.54 28.82
CA ARG A 265 14.73 4.78 28.37
C ARG A 265 14.25 5.32 27.03
N ILE A 266 14.86 4.84 25.95
CA ILE A 266 14.20 4.79 24.65
C ILE A 266 14.21 3.31 24.25
N GLY A 267 13.29 2.57 24.84
CA GLY A 267 12.98 1.20 24.41
C GLY A 267 12.19 1.26 23.12
N GLU A 268 12.46 0.31 22.22
CA GLU A 268 11.85 0.13 20.89
C GLU A 268 10.41 0.62 20.80
N GLY A 269 10.22 1.69 20.02
CA GLY A 269 8.93 2.34 19.84
C GLY A 269 8.99 3.22 18.60
N LEU A 270 8.87 2.59 17.44
CA LEU A 270 8.67 3.24 16.16
C LEU A 270 7.32 3.98 16.20
N LEU A 271 7.32 5.23 16.65
CA LEU A 271 6.14 6.09 16.70
C LEU A 271 5.93 6.74 15.34
N THR A 272 5.04 6.15 14.56
CA THR A 272 4.42 6.71 13.35
C THR A 272 3.51 7.88 13.73
N VAL A 273 3.54 8.98 12.98
CA VAL A 273 2.48 9.99 13.03
C VAL A 273 1.79 10.06 11.67
N THR A 274 0.53 9.68 11.71
CA THR A 274 -0.51 9.75 10.69
C THR A 274 -0.96 11.20 10.50
N GLN A 275 -1.29 11.59 9.26
CA GLN A 275 -2.16 12.73 9.02
C GLN A 275 -3.55 12.44 9.60
N ALA A 276 -4.14 13.39 10.30
CA ALA A 276 -5.58 13.44 10.54
C ALA A 276 -6.06 14.70 9.84
N GLN A 277 -6.90 14.53 8.82
CA GLN A 277 -7.58 15.62 8.14
C GLN A 277 -8.97 15.73 8.78
N THR A 278 -9.22 16.82 9.49
CA THR A 278 -10.57 17.31 9.76
C THR A 278 -10.76 18.57 8.94
N GLU A 279 -12.01 18.94 8.63
CA GLU A 279 -12.36 19.97 7.65
C GLU A 279 -11.76 21.39 7.91
N GLU A 280 -11.08 21.62 9.03
CA GLU A 280 -10.55 22.93 9.45
C GLU A 280 -9.05 22.96 9.88
N GLU A 281 -8.33 21.82 9.95
CA GLU A 281 -6.98 21.76 10.55
C GLU A 281 -5.94 21.07 9.63
N VAL A 282 -4.73 21.67 9.49
CA VAL A 282 -3.57 21.01 8.86
C VAL A 282 -2.61 20.51 9.92
N LEU A 283 -2.32 19.22 9.87
CA LEU A 283 -1.17 18.66 10.53
C LEU A 283 0.06 18.75 9.61
N VAL A 284 1.01 19.63 9.93
CA VAL A 284 2.34 19.64 9.28
C VAL A 284 3.31 18.84 10.14
N VAL A 285 3.75 17.70 9.61
CA VAL A 285 4.77 16.85 10.24
C VAL A 285 6.10 17.08 9.54
N ILE A 286 7.04 17.75 10.21
CA ILE A 286 8.39 17.94 9.67
C ILE A 286 9.27 16.83 10.22
N ARG A 287 9.76 15.97 9.32
CA ARG A 287 10.67 14.87 9.64
C ARG A 287 12.10 15.35 9.45
N LEU A 288 12.90 15.36 10.52
CA LEU A 288 14.35 15.51 10.42
C LEU A 288 14.98 14.23 10.94
N ALA A 289 15.77 13.57 10.10
CA ALA A 289 16.45 12.33 10.43
C ALA A 289 17.87 12.61 10.90
N LEU A 290 18.22 12.06 12.07
CA LEU A 290 19.59 11.79 12.48
C LEU A 290 19.65 10.26 12.63
N LEU A 291 20.48 9.62 11.80
CA LEU A 291 20.68 8.17 11.61
C LEU A 291 22.14 7.76 11.90
N GLU A 292 22.45 7.13 13.04
CA GLU A 292 23.85 6.87 13.35
C GLU A 292 24.07 5.39 13.35
N GLU A 293 24.98 5.00 12.47
CA GLU A 293 25.90 3.93 12.77
C GLU A 293 26.91 4.33 13.88
N GLN A 294 26.70 5.47 14.60
CA GLN A 294 27.55 6.02 15.70
C GLN A 294 26.90 6.77 16.95
N ASN A 295 25.57 6.80 17.29
CA ASN A 295 24.78 7.61 18.34
C ASN A 295 23.48 8.50 18.03
N HIS A 296 22.69 8.40 16.96
CA HIS A 296 21.88 9.57 16.49
C HIS A 296 20.51 9.59 17.17
N VAL A 297 20.05 10.79 17.53
CA VAL A 297 18.81 11.05 18.26
C VAL A 297 17.73 11.60 17.33
N LEU A 298 16.53 11.03 17.40
CA LEU A 298 15.36 11.45 16.63
C LEU A 298 14.55 12.54 17.37
N LEU A 299 14.31 13.69 16.73
CA LEU A 299 13.46 14.76 17.25
C LEU A 299 12.23 14.96 16.33
N VAL A 300 11.02 14.85 16.90
CA VAL A 300 9.76 15.05 16.18
C VAL A 300 9.08 16.31 16.72
N ILE A 301 8.84 17.29 15.85
CA ILE A 301 8.14 18.55 16.21
C ILE A 301 6.75 18.53 15.56
N LYS A 302 5.70 18.57 16.38
CA LYS A 302 4.30 18.75 15.95
C LYS A 302 3.92 20.22 16.04
N LEU A 303 3.44 20.80 14.95
CA LEU A 303 2.89 22.15 14.91
C LEU A 303 1.38 22.10 14.64
N TRP A 304 0.63 23.02 15.25
CA TRP A 304 -0.82 23.16 15.14
C TRP A 304 -1.17 24.54 14.56
N GLY A 305 -2.16 24.60 13.66
CA GLY A 305 -2.67 25.85 13.09
C GLY A 305 -3.99 25.66 12.32
N ASN A 306 -4.80 26.71 12.29
CA ASN A 306 -6.11 26.72 11.62
C ASN A 306 -5.96 27.13 10.14
N LEU A 307 -6.58 26.39 9.20
CA LEU A 307 -6.45 26.63 7.76
C LEU A 307 -7.07 27.95 7.31
N SER A 308 -8.12 28.39 7.99
CA SER A 308 -8.91 29.57 7.62
C SER A 308 -8.08 30.86 7.61
N ASP A 309 -6.93 30.88 8.27
CA ASP A 309 -6.00 32.00 8.30
C ASP A 309 -5.11 32.09 7.05
N TYR A 310 -5.24 31.16 6.09
CA TYR A 310 -4.33 31.04 4.95
C TYR A 310 -5.07 30.77 3.62
N PRO A 311 -4.70 31.41 2.51
CA PRO A 311 -5.35 31.19 1.22
C PRO A 311 -5.11 29.76 0.68
N PRO A 312 -6.06 29.19 -0.09
CA PRO A 312 -5.95 27.82 -0.58
C PRO A 312 -4.78 27.65 -1.57
N GLY A 313 -3.97 26.62 -1.36
CA GLY A 313 -2.98 26.16 -2.34
C GLY A 313 -1.54 26.60 -2.16
N ASN A 314 -1.00 26.76 -0.94
CA ASN A 314 0.46 26.75 -0.77
C ASN A 314 0.93 26.33 0.64
N ALA A 315 1.31 25.05 0.77
CA ALA A 315 2.25 24.55 1.79
C ALA A 315 3.48 25.46 2.01
N LYS A 316 3.87 26.22 0.97
CA LYS A 316 4.98 27.17 0.97
C LYS A 316 4.80 28.34 1.98
N CYS A 317 3.57 28.81 2.20
CA CYS A 317 3.28 29.91 3.13
C CYS A 317 3.40 29.49 4.61
N LEU A 318 3.04 28.24 4.92
CA LEU A 318 3.27 27.62 6.23
C LEU A 318 4.77 27.47 6.49
N MET A 319 5.55 26.99 5.51
CA MET A 319 7.00 26.83 5.64
C MET A 319 7.74 28.15 5.88
N GLU A 320 7.35 29.23 5.19
CA GLU A 320 7.95 30.56 5.42
C GLU A 320 7.68 31.09 6.83
N LYS A 321 6.45 30.95 7.34
CA LYS A 321 6.07 31.39 8.69
C LYS A 321 6.83 30.65 9.80
N TYR A 322 7.03 29.34 9.66
CA TYR A 322 7.75 28.53 10.66
C TYR A 322 9.26 28.44 10.39
N SER A 323 9.76 29.02 9.30
CA SER A 323 11.19 28.97 8.95
C SER A 323 12.09 29.58 10.02
N ASN A 324 11.64 30.64 10.71
CA ASN A 324 12.40 31.27 11.79
C ASN A 324 12.45 30.38 13.04
N LEU A 325 11.31 29.81 13.44
CA LEU A 325 11.25 28.84 14.55
C LEU A 325 12.13 27.61 14.28
N LEU A 326 12.12 27.12 13.04
CA LEU A 326 12.95 26.00 12.62
C LEU A 326 14.44 26.38 12.62
N LYS A 327 14.81 27.56 12.12
CA LYS A 327 16.19 28.08 12.20
C LYS A 327 16.66 28.19 13.65
N ASP A 328 15.81 28.66 14.55
CA ASP A 328 16.14 28.76 15.98
C ASP A 328 16.35 27.37 16.62
N CYS A 329 15.53 26.38 16.26
CA CYS A 329 15.73 24.99 16.69
C CYS A 329 17.07 24.41 16.18
N ILE A 330 17.45 24.70 14.93
CA ILE A 330 18.73 24.28 14.34
C ILE A 330 19.90 24.91 15.10
N VAL A 331 19.85 26.21 15.36
CA VAL A 331 20.90 26.93 16.11
C VAL A 331 21.08 26.36 17.51
N GLU A 332 19.99 25.98 18.19
CA GLU A 332 20.07 25.39 19.53
C GLU A 332 20.63 23.94 19.49
N ILE A 333 20.37 23.18 18.42
CA ILE A 333 20.99 21.85 18.19
C ILE A 333 22.51 21.98 17.95
N GLU A 334 22.93 22.97 17.17
CA GLU A 334 24.36 23.25 16.92
C GLU A 334 25.11 23.64 18.21
N LYS A 335 24.47 24.41 19.10
CA LYS A 335 25.04 24.76 20.43
C LYS A 335 25.27 23.56 21.34
N GLN A 336 24.57 22.44 21.13
CA GLN A 336 24.73 21.20 21.91
C GLN A 336 25.82 20.27 21.33
N GLY A 337 26.57 20.73 20.31
CA GLY A 337 27.75 20.03 19.79
C GLY A 337 27.50 19.13 18.58
N PHE A 338 26.31 19.17 17.98
CA PHE A 338 26.00 18.43 16.75
C PHE A 338 26.36 19.25 15.51
N SER A 339 27.07 18.67 14.54
CA SER A 339 27.47 19.36 13.31
C SER A 339 26.43 19.19 12.19
N LYS A 340 26.27 20.25 11.40
CA LYS A 340 25.39 20.27 10.23
C LYS A 340 25.96 19.36 9.13
N SER A 341 25.15 18.43 8.61
CA SER A 341 25.51 17.68 7.40
C SER A 341 24.95 18.40 6.16
N ASN A 342 25.58 18.24 5.00
CA ASN A 342 25.16 18.89 3.76
C ASN A 342 23.77 18.43 3.24
N ASN A 343 23.15 17.43 3.88
CA ASN A 343 21.87 16.83 3.47
C ASN A 343 20.67 17.27 4.33
N TRP A 344 20.79 18.39 5.05
CA TRP A 344 19.64 18.96 5.77
C TRP A 344 18.67 19.56 4.74
N GLY A 345 17.68 18.77 4.33
CA GLY A 345 16.62 19.16 3.41
C GLY A 345 15.24 18.99 4.04
N PHE A 346 14.30 19.85 3.67
CA PHE A 346 12.91 19.79 4.08
C PHE A 346 12.06 19.39 2.87
N SER A 347 11.30 18.30 2.96
CA SER A 347 10.22 18.01 2.02
C SER A 347 8.89 18.41 2.64
N VAL A 348 8.05 19.11 1.87
CA VAL A 348 6.63 19.20 2.15
C VAL A 348 5.93 18.37 1.11
N GLU A 349 5.40 17.23 1.53
CA GLU A 349 4.52 16.43 0.70
C GLU A 349 3.12 16.99 0.85
N ASN A 350 2.59 17.55 -0.25
CA ASN A 350 1.16 17.81 -0.34
C ASN A 350 0.46 16.46 -0.54
N ILE A 351 -0.63 16.24 0.18
CA ILE A 351 -1.62 15.21 -0.17
C ILE A 351 -2.55 15.79 -1.23
#